data_AF-A0A7X7Y508-F1
#
_entry.id   AF-A0A7X7Y508-F1
#
_cell.length_a   1.000
_cell.length_b   1.000
_cell.length_c   1.000
_cell.angle_alpha   90.00
_cell.angle_beta   90.00
_cell.angle_gamma   90.00
#
_symmetry.space_group_name_H-M   'P 1'
#
loop_
_entity.id
_entity.type
_entity.pdbx_description
1 polymer ?
#
loop_
_entity_poly.entity_id
_entity_poly.type
_entity_poly.pdbx_seq_one_letter_code
_entity_poly.pdbx_strand_id
1 'polypeptide(L)'
;METSQYLEIFIDESTEHLDTLYQQMLELEKNPEDKSIIEEIFRAAHTLKGMSATMGFDDLANLTHKIENVFDAIRYDKVKVQTEMMDTLFVAVDHLNEMVRDIADGGDGKRDVSDIINRLERIEQGLPLDGETAEEEAEEKKTTPDSNLEIALDEFQITIIEQALEQGFKPYEIYVELSEDSLLKAARVYMVFEILEKHGEVIYSNPSVSDLEEENFDYSFKTIVLTKESSEDIKAKILKVSEIRKVEISDFSLEVYKKEKEEEEQREQTKKEQQQKVSAKAKEQPKKAAKKQASAASVKAAPTKTIRVNIERLDVLMNLFEELVIDRGRLEQISMELKNPELQETVERMSRVSSDLQNIILTMRMVPIDTVFNRFPRMIRQLARDLKKEVNVEIIGADTELDRTVIDEIGDPLVHLIRNAIDHGIEKPEDRLKAGKPREGT
;
A
#
# COMPACT_ATOMS: atom_id res chain seq x y z
N MET A 1 -17.72 -21.01 12.68
CA MET A 1 -18.89 -20.28 12.13
C MET A 1 -18.68 -18.78 12.19
N GLU A 2 -18.17 -18.20 13.28
CA GLU A 2 -17.91 -16.74 13.32
C GLU A 2 -16.70 -16.29 12.47
N THR A 3 -15.57 -17.00 12.50
CA THR A 3 -14.36 -16.63 11.72
C THR A 3 -14.58 -16.59 10.20
N SER A 4 -15.46 -17.43 9.66
CA SER A 4 -15.74 -17.48 8.21
C SER A 4 -16.47 -16.24 7.70
N GLN A 5 -17.32 -15.63 8.52
CA GLN A 5 -18.09 -14.44 8.13
C GLN A 5 -17.20 -13.19 8.15
N TYR A 6 -16.26 -13.11 9.09
CA TYR A 6 -15.26 -12.03 9.14
C TYR A 6 -14.23 -12.14 8.01
N LEU A 7 -13.89 -13.37 7.60
CA LEU A 7 -12.98 -13.61 6.49
C LEU A 7 -13.57 -13.15 5.15
N GLU A 8 -14.85 -13.42 4.89
CA GLU A 8 -15.54 -12.98 3.66
C GLU A 8 -15.57 -11.43 3.57
N ILE A 9 -15.89 -10.75 4.68
CA ILE A 9 -15.86 -9.29 4.76
C ILE A 9 -14.43 -8.77 4.57
N PHE A 10 -13.45 -9.41 5.18
CA PHE A 10 -12.04 -9.04 5.04
C PHE A 10 -11.57 -9.13 3.58
N ILE A 11 -11.92 -10.20 2.87
CA ILE A 11 -11.55 -10.40 1.46
C ILE A 11 -12.21 -9.32 0.59
N ASP A 12 -13.51 -9.07 0.78
CA ASP A 12 -14.25 -8.05 0.04
C ASP A 12 -13.67 -6.65 0.25
N GLU A 13 -13.42 -6.26 1.51
CA GLU A 13 -12.84 -4.93 1.84
C GLU A 13 -11.38 -4.81 1.39
N SER A 14 -10.58 -5.88 1.53
CA SER A 14 -9.18 -5.88 1.09
C SER A 14 -9.07 -5.72 -0.42
N THR A 15 -9.92 -6.41 -1.18
CA THR A 15 -9.96 -6.30 -2.64
C THR A 15 -10.31 -4.88 -3.08
N GLU A 16 -11.29 -4.24 -2.44
CA GLU A 16 -11.64 -2.85 -2.75
C GLU A 16 -10.50 -1.87 -2.43
N HIS A 17 -9.83 -2.04 -1.29
CA HIS A 17 -8.70 -1.19 -0.94
C HIS A 17 -7.53 -1.39 -1.90
N LEU A 18 -7.28 -2.61 -2.37
CA LEU A 18 -6.28 -2.91 -3.38
C LEU A 18 -6.61 -2.30 -4.75
N ASP A 19 -7.87 -2.35 -5.18
CA ASP A 19 -8.33 -1.68 -6.40
C ASP A 19 -8.15 -0.16 -6.30
N THR A 20 -8.51 0.42 -5.15
CA THR A 20 -8.32 1.85 -4.87
C THR A 20 -6.84 2.22 -4.92
N LEU A 21 -5.96 1.44 -4.27
CA LEU A 21 -4.51 1.64 -4.33
C LEU A 21 -4.01 1.63 -5.77
N TYR A 22 -4.43 0.64 -6.55
CA TYR A 22 -4.00 0.49 -7.94
C TYR A 22 -4.42 1.69 -8.81
N GLN A 23 -5.69 2.10 -8.73
CA GLN A 23 -6.21 3.23 -9.50
C GLN A 23 -5.53 4.54 -9.13
N GLN A 24 -5.42 4.83 -7.83
CA GLN A 24 -4.80 6.07 -7.36
C GLN A 24 -3.30 6.12 -7.68
N MET A 25 -2.59 4.99 -7.63
CA MET A 25 -1.19 4.92 -8.08
C MET A 25 -1.04 5.22 -9.57
N LEU A 26 -1.99 4.77 -10.40
CA LEU A 26 -1.98 5.06 -11.82
C LEU A 26 -2.28 6.54 -12.12
N GLU A 27 -3.13 7.18 -11.31
CA GLU A 27 -3.34 8.63 -11.37
C GLU A 27 -2.11 9.41 -10.88
N LEU A 28 -1.44 8.95 -9.81
CA LEU A 28 -0.23 9.56 -9.28
C LEU A 28 0.92 9.52 -10.29
N GLU A 29 1.03 8.44 -11.06
CA GLU A 29 2.01 8.33 -12.14
C GLU A 29 1.80 9.42 -13.21
N LYS A 30 0.54 9.77 -13.51
CA LYS A 30 0.19 10.84 -14.46
C LYS A 30 0.34 12.23 -13.86
N ASN A 31 0.01 12.38 -12.57
CA ASN A 31 -0.01 13.67 -11.85
C ASN A 31 0.81 13.60 -10.54
N PRO A 32 2.15 13.67 -10.61
CA PRO A 32 3.02 13.39 -9.46
C PRO A 32 2.97 14.43 -8.32
N GLU A 33 2.41 15.60 -8.56
CA GLU A 33 2.34 16.69 -7.57
C GLU A 33 1.00 16.76 -6.82
N ASP A 34 0.04 15.90 -7.17
CA ASP A 34 -1.28 15.94 -6.56
C ASP A 34 -1.30 15.22 -5.20
N LYS A 35 -1.29 16.01 -4.13
CA LYS A 35 -1.26 15.51 -2.75
C LYS A 35 -2.56 14.82 -2.33
N SER A 36 -3.71 15.07 -2.98
CA SER A 36 -4.95 14.35 -2.61
C SER A 36 -4.89 12.88 -2.99
N ILE A 37 -4.24 12.55 -4.11
CA ILE A 37 -4.05 11.17 -4.56
C ILE A 37 -3.20 10.40 -3.54
N ILE A 38 -2.14 11.03 -3.03
CA ILE A 38 -1.28 10.43 -1.99
C ILE A 38 -2.06 10.17 -0.70
N GLU A 39 -2.93 11.10 -0.29
CA GLU A 39 -3.77 10.92 0.92
C GLU A 39 -4.75 9.76 0.77
N GLU A 40 -5.33 9.55 -0.41
CA GLU A 40 -6.23 8.42 -0.68
C GLU A 40 -5.50 7.08 -0.68
N ILE A 41 -4.32 7.02 -1.31
CA ILE A 41 -3.43 5.84 -1.28
C ILE A 41 -3.06 5.49 0.16
N PHE A 42 -2.62 6.49 0.94
CA PHE A 42 -2.21 6.28 2.33
C PHE A 42 -3.36 5.71 3.17
N ARG A 43 -4.58 6.24 3.04
CA ARG A 43 -5.75 5.72 3.76
C ARG A 43 -6.07 4.29 3.38
N ALA A 44 -6.01 3.95 2.09
CA ALA A 44 -6.28 2.59 1.62
C ALA A 44 -5.23 1.61 2.17
N ALA A 45 -3.94 1.95 2.09
CA ALA A 45 -2.85 1.13 2.65
C ALA A 45 -2.97 0.99 4.17
N HIS A 46 -3.19 2.08 4.91
CA HIS A 46 -3.32 2.05 6.37
C HIS A 46 -4.49 1.19 6.84
N THR A 47 -5.63 1.27 6.14
CA THR A 47 -6.82 0.46 6.43
C THR A 47 -6.53 -1.02 6.16
N LEU A 48 -5.90 -1.33 5.02
CA LEU A 48 -5.52 -2.69 4.64
C LEU A 48 -4.52 -3.30 5.64
N LYS A 49 -3.55 -2.52 6.14
CA LYS A 49 -2.64 -2.93 7.22
C LYS A 49 -3.39 -3.30 8.49
N GLY A 50 -4.30 -2.43 8.94
CA GLY A 50 -5.08 -2.65 10.17
C GLY A 50 -5.96 -3.90 10.10
N MET A 51 -6.63 -4.10 8.96
CA MET A 51 -7.44 -5.29 8.72
C MET A 51 -6.59 -6.57 8.71
N SER A 52 -5.44 -6.54 8.01
CA SER A 52 -4.54 -7.69 7.90
C SER A 52 -3.94 -8.09 9.25
N ALA A 53 -3.51 -7.11 10.05
CA ALA A 53 -3.00 -7.33 11.40
C ALA A 53 -4.09 -7.88 12.35
N THR A 54 -5.34 -7.40 12.22
CA THR A 54 -6.47 -7.90 13.03
C THR A 54 -6.81 -9.36 12.72
N MET A 55 -6.63 -9.78 11.46
CA MET A 55 -6.84 -11.16 11.03
C MET A 55 -5.64 -12.09 11.28
N GLY A 56 -4.47 -11.53 11.63
CA GLY A 56 -3.23 -12.29 11.86
C GLY A 56 -2.50 -12.68 10.57
N PHE A 57 -2.70 -11.91 9.48
CA PHE A 57 -1.96 -12.08 8.22
C PHE A 57 -0.71 -11.19 8.23
N ASP A 58 0.33 -11.65 8.91
CA ASP A 58 1.52 -10.86 9.22
C ASP A 58 2.29 -10.41 7.96
N ASP A 59 2.50 -11.32 7.00
CA ASP A 59 3.20 -10.98 5.75
C ASP A 59 2.46 -9.89 4.96
N LEU A 60 1.12 -9.96 4.93
CA LEU A 60 0.27 -9.00 4.24
C LEU A 60 0.32 -7.64 4.96
N ALA A 61 0.27 -7.64 6.29
CA ALA A 61 0.42 -6.43 7.11
C ALA A 61 1.80 -5.79 6.92
N ASN A 62 2.86 -6.60 6.88
CA ASN A 62 4.25 -6.15 6.70
C ASN A 62 4.47 -5.50 5.34
N LEU A 63 4.04 -6.14 4.25
CA LEU A 63 4.17 -5.56 2.91
C LEU A 63 3.35 -4.28 2.77
N THR A 64 2.14 -4.25 3.33
CA THR A 64 1.29 -3.06 3.31
C THR A 64 1.92 -1.90 4.10
N HIS A 65 2.55 -2.19 5.23
CA HIS A 65 3.29 -1.21 6.03
C HIS A 65 4.48 -0.61 5.26
N LYS A 66 5.23 -1.42 4.50
CA LYS A 66 6.34 -0.91 3.68
C LYS A 66 5.84 0.00 2.54
N ILE A 67 4.70 -0.34 1.93
CA ILE A 67 4.04 0.54 0.96
C ILE A 67 3.63 1.87 1.62
N GLU A 68 3.03 1.81 2.81
CA GLU A 68 2.63 3.00 3.59
C GLU A 68 3.83 3.92 3.86
N ASN A 69 4.99 3.38 4.26
CA ASN A 69 6.21 4.15 4.53
C ASN A 69 6.75 4.86 3.28
N VAL A 70 6.73 4.19 2.12
CA VAL A 70 7.14 4.81 0.86
C VAL A 70 6.22 5.98 0.52
N PHE A 71 4.90 5.82 0.68
CA PHE A 71 3.96 6.92 0.43
C PHE A 71 4.05 8.04 1.46
N ASP A 72 4.42 7.75 2.71
CA ASP A 72 4.75 8.78 3.71
C ASP A 72 6.01 9.57 3.32
N ALA A 73 7.04 8.90 2.82
CA ALA A 73 8.24 9.58 2.32
C ALA A 73 7.93 10.52 1.14
N ILE A 74 7.00 10.13 0.27
CA ILE A 74 6.51 11.00 -0.83
C ILE A 74 5.67 12.15 -0.26
N ARG A 75 4.79 11.88 0.71
CA ARG A 75 3.89 12.87 1.33
C ARG A 75 4.63 14.04 1.98
N TYR A 76 5.74 13.74 2.66
CA TYR A 76 6.61 14.73 3.31
C TYR A 76 7.70 15.31 2.39
N ASP A 77 7.59 15.11 1.07
CA ASP A 77 8.54 15.59 0.07
C ASP A 77 10.00 15.10 0.32
N LYS A 78 10.18 13.97 1.03
CA LYS A 78 11.49 13.35 1.27
C LYS A 78 12.00 12.64 0.01
N VAL A 79 11.07 11.99 -0.72
CA VAL A 79 11.35 11.28 -1.96
C VAL A 79 10.45 11.84 -3.07
N LYS A 80 11.01 12.05 -4.26
CA LYS A 80 10.23 12.46 -5.44
C LYS A 80 9.72 11.24 -6.19
N VAL A 81 8.51 11.34 -6.72
CA VAL A 81 7.91 10.28 -7.55
C VAL A 81 8.75 10.06 -8.81
N GLN A 82 9.20 8.82 -9.01
CA GLN A 82 9.96 8.36 -10.16
C GLN A 82 9.29 7.14 -10.77
N THR A 83 9.44 6.94 -12.09
CA THR A 83 8.80 5.81 -12.80
C THR A 83 9.25 4.45 -12.26
N GLU A 84 10.54 4.29 -11.95
CA GLU A 84 11.09 3.04 -11.41
C GLU A 84 10.56 2.70 -10.01
N MET A 85 10.30 3.72 -9.20
CA MET A 85 9.63 3.58 -7.91
C MET A 85 8.19 3.12 -8.08
N MET A 86 7.44 3.73 -9.00
CA MET A 86 6.05 3.33 -9.28
C MET A 86 5.99 1.89 -9.80
N ASP A 87 6.91 1.48 -10.68
CA ASP A 87 7.01 0.10 -11.15
C ASP A 87 7.20 -0.89 -9.98
N THR A 88 8.05 -0.55 -9.00
CA THR A 88 8.28 -1.37 -7.81
C THR A 88 7.06 -1.42 -6.89
N LEU A 89 6.38 -0.29 -6.69
CA LEU A 89 5.15 -0.23 -5.90
C LEU A 89 4.02 -1.05 -6.55
N PHE A 90 3.90 -1.03 -7.89
CA PHE A 90 2.91 -1.87 -8.59
C PHE A 90 3.20 -3.37 -8.39
N VAL A 91 4.47 -3.78 -8.44
CA VAL A 91 4.84 -5.16 -8.07
C VAL A 91 4.41 -5.48 -6.64
N ALA A 92 4.63 -4.56 -5.70
CA ALA A 92 4.22 -4.78 -4.31
C ALA A 92 2.69 -4.96 -4.18
N VAL A 93 1.88 -4.15 -4.86
CA VAL A 93 0.42 -4.28 -4.89
C VAL A 93 -0.03 -5.58 -5.58
N ASP A 94 0.66 -6.03 -6.63
CA ASP A 94 0.39 -7.33 -7.26
C ASP A 94 0.61 -8.48 -6.26
N HIS A 95 1.68 -8.41 -5.46
CA HIS A 95 1.93 -9.38 -4.39
C HIS A 95 0.84 -9.37 -3.32
N LEU A 96 0.37 -8.18 -2.88
CA LEU A 96 -0.75 -8.09 -1.95
C LEU A 96 -2.03 -8.73 -2.53
N ASN A 97 -2.33 -8.49 -3.81
CA ASN A 97 -3.47 -9.11 -4.50
C ASN A 97 -3.37 -10.64 -4.53
N GLU A 98 -2.19 -11.18 -4.82
CA GLU A 98 -1.98 -12.63 -4.81
C GLU A 98 -2.12 -13.23 -3.40
N MET A 99 -1.66 -12.53 -2.37
CA MET A 99 -1.82 -12.96 -0.97
C MET A 99 -3.30 -12.97 -0.53
N VAL A 100 -4.07 -11.94 -0.91
CA VAL A 100 -5.53 -11.91 -0.64
C VAL A 100 -6.27 -13.02 -1.39
N ARG A 101 -5.86 -13.35 -2.62
CA ARG A 101 -6.41 -14.48 -3.38
C ARG A 101 -6.09 -15.83 -2.72
N ASP A 102 -4.86 -16.04 -2.27
CA ASP A 102 -4.48 -17.25 -1.56
C ASP A 102 -5.32 -17.44 -0.29
N ILE A 103 -5.55 -16.37 0.47
CA ILE A 103 -6.43 -16.37 1.64
C ILE A 103 -7.89 -16.71 1.24
N ALA A 104 -8.37 -16.18 0.12
CA ALA A 104 -9.72 -16.46 -0.39
C ALA A 104 -9.89 -17.94 -0.80
N ASP A 105 -8.85 -18.56 -1.36
CA ASP A 105 -8.81 -19.97 -1.72
C ASP A 105 -8.59 -20.90 -0.50
N GLY A 106 -8.43 -20.34 0.70
CA GLY A 106 -8.27 -21.07 1.97
C GLY A 106 -6.82 -21.32 2.39
N GLY A 107 -5.85 -20.63 1.77
CA GLY A 107 -4.45 -20.59 2.15
C GLY A 107 -4.15 -19.71 3.36
N ASP A 108 -2.86 -19.57 3.70
CA ASP A 108 -2.38 -18.75 4.82
C ASP A 108 -1.82 -17.39 4.40
N GLY A 109 -1.86 -17.07 3.10
CA GLY A 109 -1.45 -15.78 2.55
C GLY A 109 0.05 -15.55 2.59
N LYS A 110 0.86 -16.58 2.89
CA LYS A 110 2.30 -16.44 2.99
C LYS A 110 2.97 -16.35 1.63
N ARG A 111 3.85 -15.38 1.50
CA ARG A 111 4.61 -15.19 0.27
C ARG A 111 5.99 -14.63 0.59
N ASP A 112 7.01 -15.14 -0.09
CA ASP A 112 8.33 -14.53 -0.02
C ASP A 112 8.31 -13.17 -0.72
N VAL A 113 8.28 -12.12 0.09
CA VAL A 113 8.26 -10.72 -0.35
C VAL A 113 9.56 -9.99 0.04
N SER A 114 10.57 -10.73 0.50
CA SER A 114 11.84 -10.20 1.02
C SER A 114 12.55 -9.31 0.00
N ASP A 115 12.59 -9.72 -1.27
CA ASP A 115 13.21 -8.96 -2.36
C ASP A 115 12.52 -7.62 -2.62
N ILE A 116 11.18 -7.58 -2.47
CA ILE A 116 10.38 -6.38 -2.71
C ILE A 116 10.50 -5.45 -1.52
N ILE A 117 10.48 -5.97 -0.30
CA ILE A 117 10.71 -5.20 0.92
C ILE A 117 12.06 -4.48 0.84
N ASN A 118 13.13 -5.19 0.48
CA ASN A 118 14.45 -4.59 0.29
C ASN A 118 14.46 -3.46 -0.76
N ARG A 119 13.73 -3.63 -1.87
CA ARG A 119 13.61 -2.58 -2.90
C ARG A 119 12.81 -1.37 -2.40
N LEU A 120 11.73 -1.59 -1.66
CA LEU A 120 10.91 -0.53 -1.08
C LEU A 120 11.68 0.25 0.00
N GLU A 121 12.49 -0.42 0.82
CA GLU A 121 13.36 0.24 1.80
C GLU A 121 14.45 1.09 1.15
N ARG A 122 15.04 0.61 0.05
CA ARG A 122 16.00 1.42 -0.74
C ARG A 122 15.35 2.67 -1.31
N ILE A 123 14.11 2.57 -1.78
CA ILE A 123 13.31 3.70 -2.26
C ILE A 123 13.04 4.68 -1.12
N GLU A 124 12.61 4.20 0.04
CA GLU A 124 12.35 5.01 1.24
C GLU A 124 13.59 5.83 1.63
N GLN A 125 14.77 5.21 1.56
CA GLN A 125 16.06 5.83 1.89
C GLN A 125 16.62 6.72 0.75
N GLY A 126 15.98 6.75 -0.42
CA GLY A 126 16.43 7.54 -1.57
C GLY A 126 17.67 6.99 -2.29
N LEU A 127 17.95 5.69 -2.16
CA LEU A 127 19.06 5.00 -2.83
C LEU A 127 18.66 4.54 -4.25
N PRO A 128 19.59 4.55 -5.24
CA PRO A 128 19.30 4.07 -6.60
C PRO A 128 18.89 2.59 -6.62
N LEU A 129 17.91 2.24 -7.47
CA LEU A 129 17.37 0.89 -7.64
C LEU A 129 18.31 -0.04 -8.41
N ASP A 130 19.12 0.50 -9.31
CA ASP A 130 20.16 -0.24 -10.04
C ASP A 130 21.43 -0.35 -9.19
N GLY A 131 21.52 -1.45 -8.45
CA GLY A 131 22.73 -1.88 -7.79
C GLY A 131 22.72 -3.39 -7.62
N GLU A 132 22.77 -4.12 -8.73
CA GLU A 132 23.44 -5.42 -8.73
C GLU A 132 24.94 -5.14 -8.58
N THR A 133 25.59 -5.89 -7.68
CA THR A 133 26.99 -5.76 -7.21
C THR A 133 27.29 -4.62 -6.23
N ALA A 134 26.82 -4.78 -4.99
CA ALA A 134 27.51 -4.26 -3.81
C ALA A 134 27.41 -5.24 -2.62
N GLU A 135 27.42 -6.55 -2.90
CA GLU A 135 27.50 -7.60 -1.88
C GLU A 135 28.95 -7.89 -1.41
N GLU A 136 29.96 -7.13 -1.85
CA GLU A 136 31.37 -7.37 -1.48
C GLU A 136 32.09 -6.23 -0.74
N GLU A 137 31.42 -5.13 -0.34
CA GLU A 137 32.09 -4.05 0.42
C GLU A 137 31.49 -3.74 1.81
N ALA A 138 30.53 -4.52 2.30
CA ALA A 138 29.94 -4.32 3.64
C ALA A 138 30.58 -5.16 4.76
N GLU A 139 31.63 -5.96 4.48
CA GLU A 139 32.31 -6.78 5.51
C GLU A 139 33.49 -6.07 6.23
N GLU A 140 33.93 -4.88 5.81
CA GLU A 140 34.97 -4.14 6.52
C GLU A 140 34.47 -2.80 7.07
N LYS A 141 33.70 -2.86 8.16
CA LYS A 141 33.71 -1.82 9.21
C LYS A 141 33.12 -2.29 10.55
N LYS A 142 33.58 -3.43 11.05
CA LYS A 142 33.61 -3.66 12.51
C LYS A 142 34.89 -3.05 13.08
N THR A 143 34.73 -1.88 13.74
CA THR A 143 35.43 -1.43 14.98
C THR A 143 35.32 0.10 15.08
N THR A 144 34.38 0.64 15.85
CA THR A 144 34.53 0.96 17.28
C THR A 144 33.17 1.44 17.82
N PRO A 145 32.83 1.14 19.08
CA PRO A 145 31.58 1.53 19.70
C PRO A 145 31.70 2.93 20.31
N ASP A 146 30.94 3.89 19.79
CA ASP A 146 30.36 4.95 20.62
C ASP A 146 29.30 5.76 19.85
N SER A 147 28.19 6.02 20.54
CA SER A 147 27.20 7.10 20.33
C SER A 147 26.48 7.21 18.98
N ASN A 148 25.31 6.55 18.85
CA ASN A 148 24.00 7.21 18.74
C ASN A 148 22.91 6.18 18.36
N LEU A 149 22.43 5.41 19.35
CA LEU A 149 21.04 4.92 19.29
C LEU A 149 20.15 6.15 19.53
N GLU A 150 19.87 6.87 18.45
CA GLU A 150 18.98 8.02 18.46
C GLU A 150 17.54 7.56 18.68
N ILE A 151 16.83 8.31 19.52
CA ILE A 151 15.41 8.09 19.80
C ILE A 151 14.64 8.88 18.75
N ALA A 152 13.83 8.19 17.96
CA ALA A 152 12.92 8.81 16.99
C ALA A 152 11.47 8.57 17.44
N LEU A 153 10.84 9.59 18.03
CA LEU A 153 9.44 9.53 18.45
C LEU A 153 8.52 10.11 17.38
N ASP A 154 7.39 9.45 17.14
CA ASP A 154 6.28 9.96 16.31
C ASP A 154 5.36 10.92 17.09
N GLU A 155 4.43 11.60 16.40
CA GLU A 155 3.50 12.56 17.03
C GLU A 155 2.56 11.90 18.05
N PHE A 156 2.24 10.62 17.87
CA PHE A 156 1.35 9.88 18.76
C PHE A 156 2.05 9.49 20.06
N GLN A 157 3.28 9.00 19.98
CA GLN A 157 4.15 8.71 21.12
C GLN A 157 4.45 9.97 21.91
N ILE A 158 4.68 11.11 21.24
CA ILE A 158 4.81 12.42 21.90
C ILE A 158 3.53 12.78 22.67
N THR A 159 2.36 12.60 22.04
CA THR A 159 1.07 12.88 22.66
C THR A 159 0.81 11.98 23.87
N ILE A 160 1.15 10.70 23.80
CA ILE A 160 1.06 9.75 24.92
C ILE A 160 1.95 10.20 26.08
N ILE A 161 3.20 10.59 25.80
CA ILE A 161 4.11 11.07 26.85
C ILE A 161 3.58 12.35 27.50
N GLU A 162 3.05 13.29 26.72
CA GLU A 162 2.44 14.52 27.22
C GLU A 162 1.24 14.23 28.14
N GLN A 163 0.33 13.37 27.70
CA GLN A 163 -0.83 12.97 28.49
C GLN A 163 -0.44 12.20 29.75
N ALA A 164 0.59 11.37 29.69
CA ALA A 164 1.10 10.62 30.83
C ALA A 164 1.78 11.53 31.87
N LEU A 165 2.52 12.55 31.41
CA LEU A 165 3.10 13.58 32.28
C LEU A 165 2.02 14.36 33.04
N GLU A 166 0.91 14.71 32.39
CA GLU A 166 -0.25 15.35 33.05
C GLU A 166 -0.88 14.46 34.13
N GLN A 167 -0.85 13.13 33.94
CA GLN A 167 -1.35 12.14 34.89
C GLN A 167 -0.33 11.74 35.97
N GLY A 168 0.84 12.41 36.00
CA GLY A 168 1.89 12.22 36.99
C GLY A 168 2.78 11.00 36.76
N PHE A 169 2.80 10.43 35.55
CA PHE A 169 3.81 9.46 35.13
C PHE A 169 5.07 10.18 34.66
N LYS A 170 6.21 9.53 34.80
CA LYS A 170 7.51 10.03 34.35
C LYS A 170 8.05 9.15 33.23
N PRO A 171 8.48 9.73 32.09
CA PRO A 171 9.16 8.99 31.05
C PRO A 171 10.63 8.79 31.42
N TYR A 172 11.07 7.54 31.37
CA TYR A 172 12.46 7.15 31.54
C TYR A 172 12.98 6.54 30.25
N GLU A 173 14.16 6.98 29.82
CA GLU A 173 14.94 6.30 28.79
C GLU A 173 15.78 5.22 29.47
N ILE A 174 15.65 3.99 29.00
CA ILE A 174 16.35 2.82 29.54
C ILE A 174 17.22 2.24 28.44
N TYR A 175 18.53 2.21 28.68
CA TYR A 175 19.51 1.50 27.86
C TYR A 175 19.89 0.20 28.55
N VAL A 176 19.77 -0.92 27.84
CA VAL A 176 20.12 -2.25 28.35
C VAL A 176 21.15 -2.87 27.41
N GLU A 177 22.21 -3.40 27.99
CA GLU A 177 23.26 -4.15 27.31
C GLU A 177 23.32 -5.57 27.90
N LEU A 178 23.12 -6.57 27.05
CA LEU A 178 23.26 -7.99 27.34
C LEU A 178 24.74 -8.41 27.31
N SER A 179 25.07 -9.48 28.03
CA SER A 179 26.39 -10.09 27.96
C SER A 179 26.62 -10.75 26.60
N GLU A 180 27.85 -10.60 26.06
CA GLU A 180 28.26 -11.22 24.79
C GLU A 180 28.18 -12.76 24.84
N ASP A 181 28.29 -13.35 26.03
CA ASP A 181 28.15 -14.79 26.29
C ASP A 181 26.70 -15.31 26.36
N SER A 182 25.69 -14.45 26.13
CA SER A 182 24.28 -14.85 26.19
C SER A 182 23.90 -15.72 24.99
N LEU A 183 23.56 -16.99 25.25
CA LEU A 183 23.16 -17.96 24.23
C LEU A 183 21.72 -17.77 23.72
N LEU A 184 20.86 -17.10 24.50
CA LEU A 184 19.44 -16.89 24.19
C LEU A 184 19.09 -15.43 24.41
N LYS A 185 19.36 -14.57 23.42
CA LYS A 185 19.21 -13.12 23.54
C LYS A 185 17.75 -12.74 23.65
N ALA A 186 16.90 -13.32 22.81
CA ALA A 186 15.46 -13.05 22.79
C ALA A 186 14.80 -13.34 24.15
N ALA A 187 15.16 -14.45 24.79
CA ALA A 187 14.63 -14.82 26.10
C ALA A 187 15.00 -13.79 27.20
N ARG A 188 16.18 -13.17 27.12
CA ARG A 188 16.60 -12.13 28.06
C ARG A 188 15.86 -10.82 27.80
N VAL A 189 15.68 -10.44 26.54
CA VAL A 189 14.91 -9.26 26.20
C VAL A 189 13.47 -9.42 26.66
N TYR A 190 12.84 -10.56 26.39
CA TYR A 190 11.50 -10.87 26.86
C TYR A 190 11.35 -10.72 28.39
N MET A 191 12.31 -11.24 29.17
CA MET A 191 12.30 -11.08 30.64
C MET A 191 12.42 -9.61 31.07
N VAL A 192 13.14 -8.77 30.32
CA VAL A 192 13.25 -7.34 30.61
C VAL A 192 11.94 -6.63 30.30
N PHE A 193 11.35 -6.87 29.12
CA PHE A 193 10.05 -6.28 28.75
C PHE A 193 8.94 -6.71 29.70
N GLU A 194 8.90 -7.98 30.13
CA GLU A 194 7.93 -8.46 31.12
C GLU A 194 8.02 -7.71 32.46
N ILE A 195 9.23 -7.30 32.87
CA ILE A 195 9.44 -6.47 34.08
C ILE A 195 8.98 -5.04 33.85
N LEU A 196 9.30 -4.47 32.68
CA LEU A 196 8.94 -3.09 32.33
C LEU A 196 7.41 -2.94 32.24
N GLU A 197 6.72 -3.85 31.56
CA GLU A 197 5.26 -3.85 31.41
C GLU A 197 4.52 -4.06 32.74
N LYS A 198 5.10 -4.80 33.69
CA LYS A 198 4.52 -4.94 35.04
C LYS A 198 4.58 -3.66 35.86
N HIS A 199 5.51 -2.76 35.54
CA HIS A 199 5.82 -1.59 36.35
C HIS A 199 5.67 -0.26 35.61
N GLY A 200 5.25 -0.28 34.35
CA GLY A 200 5.08 0.88 33.49
C GLY A 200 4.55 0.51 32.11
N GLU A 201 4.47 1.50 31.25
CA GLU A 201 4.03 1.35 29.86
C GLU A 201 5.21 1.65 28.94
N VAL A 202 5.58 0.69 28.09
CA VAL A 202 6.66 0.84 27.11
C VAL A 202 6.10 1.53 25.87
N ILE A 203 6.62 2.71 25.52
CA ILE A 203 6.12 3.49 24.36
C ILE A 203 7.03 3.34 23.14
N TYR A 204 8.31 3.07 23.37
CA TYR A 204 9.33 3.06 22.32
C TYR A 204 10.36 1.97 22.61
N SER A 205 10.84 1.31 21.55
CA SER A 205 12.02 0.45 21.59
C SER A 205 12.83 0.63 20.32
N ASN A 206 14.16 0.65 20.45
CA ASN A 206 15.09 0.62 19.34
C ASN A 206 16.23 -0.36 19.67
N PRO A 207 16.38 -1.48 18.93
CA PRO A 207 15.53 -1.98 17.83
C PRO A 207 14.06 -2.25 18.21
N SER A 208 13.21 -2.53 17.22
CA SER A 208 11.78 -2.79 17.48
C SER A 208 11.60 -4.05 18.35
N VAL A 209 10.46 -4.17 19.03
CA VAL A 209 10.19 -5.36 19.89
C VAL A 209 10.29 -6.65 19.07
N SER A 210 9.79 -6.65 17.84
CA SER A 210 9.90 -7.77 16.91
C SER A 210 11.35 -8.11 16.56
N ASP A 211 12.18 -7.10 16.25
CA ASP A 211 13.61 -7.33 15.98
C ASP A 211 14.33 -7.92 17.20
N LEU A 212 13.92 -7.51 18.41
CA LEU A 212 14.49 -8.01 19.65
C LEU A 212 14.07 -9.46 19.95
N GLU A 213 12.85 -9.87 19.56
CA GLU A 213 12.36 -11.24 19.68
C GLU A 213 13.00 -12.19 18.64
N GLU A 214 13.30 -11.67 17.45
CA GLU A 214 13.95 -12.41 16.35
C GLU A 214 15.49 -12.45 16.45
N GLU A 215 16.08 -11.90 17.51
CA GLU A 215 17.52 -11.74 17.71
C GLU A 215 18.23 -10.88 16.65
N ASN A 216 17.48 -10.01 15.95
CA ASN A 216 17.96 -9.05 14.95
C ASN A 216 18.53 -7.78 15.61
N PHE A 217 19.42 -7.97 16.59
CA PHE A 217 20.15 -6.89 17.25
C PHE A 217 21.48 -7.42 17.79
N ASP A 218 22.44 -6.52 18.02
CA ASP A 218 23.73 -6.90 18.56
C ASP A 218 23.58 -7.44 19.98
N TYR A 219 23.70 -6.57 20.98
CA TYR A 219 23.58 -6.92 22.40
C TYR A 219 23.00 -5.77 23.21
N SER A 220 22.55 -4.69 22.58
CA SER A 220 22.00 -3.54 23.30
C SER A 220 20.76 -2.98 22.63
N PHE A 221 19.86 -2.44 23.45
CA PHE A 221 18.66 -1.76 22.99
C PHE A 221 18.32 -0.58 23.90
N LYS A 222 17.58 0.38 23.36
CA LYS A 222 17.00 1.49 24.10
C LYS A 222 15.49 1.36 24.13
N THR A 223 14.87 1.77 25.23
CA THR A 223 13.41 1.82 25.36
C THR A 223 12.97 3.01 26.19
N ILE A 224 11.77 3.55 25.92
CA ILE A 224 11.14 4.57 26.76
C ILE A 224 9.97 3.94 27.51
N VAL A 225 9.97 4.14 28.83
CA VAL A 225 8.93 3.62 29.73
C VAL A 225 8.31 4.74 30.53
N LEU A 226 6.98 4.78 30.58
CA LEU A 226 6.21 5.62 31.48
C LEU A 226 5.94 4.88 32.78
N THR A 227 6.36 5.46 33.90
CA THR A 227 6.10 4.85 35.21
C THR A 227 5.94 5.90 36.31
N LYS A 228 5.34 5.49 37.43
CA LYS A 228 5.30 6.24 38.69
C LYS A 228 6.35 5.76 39.68
N GLU A 229 7.02 4.64 39.38
CA GLU A 229 8.10 4.11 40.21
C GLU A 229 9.39 4.91 40.00
N SER A 230 10.33 4.80 40.95
CA SER A 230 11.63 5.45 40.83
C SER A 230 12.51 4.72 39.82
N SER A 231 13.39 5.45 39.14
CA SER A 231 14.39 4.85 38.23
C SER A 231 15.31 3.85 38.95
N GLU A 232 15.60 4.05 40.24
CA GLU A 232 16.39 3.12 41.05
C GLU A 232 15.68 1.78 41.25
N ASP A 233 14.37 1.80 41.50
CA ASP A 233 13.57 0.57 41.69
C ASP A 233 13.48 -0.25 40.39
N ILE A 234 13.27 0.42 39.25
CA ILE A 234 13.23 -0.24 37.94
C ILE A 234 14.59 -0.83 37.60
N LYS A 235 15.68 -0.07 37.80
CA LYS A 235 17.04 -0.54 37.58
C LYS A 235 17.36 -1.79 38.42
N ALA A 236 16.98 -1.78 39.70
CA ALA A 236 17.18 -2.91 40.60
C ALA A 236 16.40 -4.16 40.18
N LYS A 237 15.25 -4.01 39.52
CA LYS A 237 14.46 -5.13 38.99
C LYS A 237 15.06 -5.70 37.71
N ILE A 238 15.47 -4.85 36.77
CA ILE A 238 16.11 -5.29 35.51
C ILE A 238 17.41 -6.04 35.81
N LEU A 239 18.23 -5.56 36.76
CA LEU A 239 19.47 -6.23 37.17
C LEU A 239 19.28 -7.63 37.79
N LYS A 240 18.05 -8.05 38.11
CA LYS A 240 17.77 -9.43 38.55
C LYS A 240 17.77 -10.43 37.39
N VAL A 241 17.59 -9.96 36.16
CA VAL A 241 17.70 -10.79 34.96
C VAL A 241 19.18 -11.14 34.78
N SER A 242 19.47 -12.45 34.71
CA SER A 242 20.84 -12.94 34.51
C SER A 242 21.34 -12.55 33.12
N GLU A 243 22.67 -12.42 32.97
CA GLU A 243 23.32 -12.11 31.68
C GLU A 243 23.05 -10.69 31.14
N ILE A 244 22.64 -9.76 32.01
CA ILE A 244 22.67 -8.32 31.71
C ILE A 244 23.99 -7.72 32.16
N ARG A 245 24.71 -7.08 31.24
CA ARG A 245 26.01 -6.43 31.47
C ARG A 245 25.84 -5.02 32.04
N LYS A 246 24.94 -4.23 31.46
CA LYS A 246 24.77 -2.82 31.79
C LYS A 246 23.31 -2.40 31.69
N VAL A 247 22.86 -1.59 32.65
CA VAL A 247 21.55 -0.92 32.62
C VAL A 247 21.76 0.55 33.01
N GLU A 248 21.43 1.45 32.10
CA GLU A 248 21.41 2.89 32.32
C GLU A 248 19.99 3.41 32.19
N ILE A 249 19.56 4.22 33.16
CA ILE A 249 18.24 4.84 33.15
C ILE A 249 18.44 6.34 33.30
N SER A 250 17.97 7.11 32.33
CA SER A 250 17.99 8.57 32.29
C SER A 250 16.57 9.14 32.30
N ASP A 251 16.41 10.33 32.89
CA ASP A 251 15.16 11.08 32.77
C ASP A 251 15.00 11.53 31.31
N PHE A 252 13.89 11.18 30.68
CA PHE A 252 13.60 11.61 29.32
C PHE A 252 12.85 12.95 29.34
N SER A 253 13.48 14.04 28.90
CA SER A 253 12.82 15.34 28.83
C SER A 253 12.29 15.61 27.42
N LEU A 254 10.97 15.59 27.29
CA LEU A 254 10.27 15.89 26.03
C LEU A 254 10.60 17.31 25.51
N GLU A 255 10.83 18.27 26.41
CA GLU A 255 11.19 19.65 26.04
C GLU A 255 12.59 19.78 25.46
N VAL A 256 13.55 18.98 25.97
CA VAL A 256 14.93 18.93 25.45
C VAL A 256 14.94 18.23 24.10
N TYR A 257 14.20 17.12 23.99
CA TYR A 257 14.06 16.37 22.74
C TYR A 257 13.49 17.23 21.59
N LYS A 258 12.41 17.99 21.85
CA LYS A 258 11.84 18.91 20.85
C LYS A 258 12.84 19.99 20.41
N LYS A 259 13.62 20.54 21.34
CA LYS A 259 14.65 21.56 21.02
C LYS A 259 15.80 20.99 20.21
N GLU A 260 16.28 19.79 20.53
CA GLU A 260 17.37 19.13 19.78
C GLU A 260 16.94 18.83 18.35
N LYS A 261 15.69 18.38 18.15
CA LYS A 261 15.12 18.16 16.81
C LYS A 261 14.96 19.45 16.00
N GLU A 262 14.49 20.53 16.62
CA GLU A 262 14.41 21.86 15.97
C GLU A 262 15.80 22.42 15.60
N GLU A 263 16.82 22.20 16.43
CA GLU A 263 18.20 22.61 16.15
C GLU A 263 18.85 21.78 15.03
N GLU A 264 18.53 20.48 14.92
CA GLU A 264 18.97 19.63 13.80
C GLU A 264 18.34 20.04 12.48
N GLU A 265 17.03 20.31 12.45
CA GLU A 265 16.32 20.81 11.27
C GLU A 265 16.90 22.16 10.79
N GLN A 266 17.27 23.04 11.72
CA GLN A 266 17.95 24.31 11.40
C GLN A 266 19.39 24.10 10.89
N ARG A 267 20.14 23.15 11.43
CA ARG A 267 21.50 22.81 10.95
C ARG A 267 21.46 22.22 9.53
N GLU A 268 20.46 21.42 9.20
CA GLU A 268 20.27 20.89 7.85
C GLU A 268 19.85 21.97 6.84
N GLN A 269 18.98 22.91 7.22
CA GLN A 269 18.66 24.07 6.38
C GLN A 269 19.88 24.96 6.13
N THR A 270 20.72 25.18 7.14
CA THR A 270 21.94 25.99 6.99
C THR A 270 22.97 25.32 6.06
N LYS A 271 23.05 23.99 6.05
CA LYS A 271 23.87 23.23 5.09
C LYS A 271 23.33 23.32 3.65
N LYS A 272 22.00 23.27 3.47
CA LYS A 272 21.35 23.46 2.15
C LYS A 272 21.56 24.88 1.59
N GLU A 273 21.57 25.91 2.44
CA GLU A 273 21.84 27.30 2.02
C GLU A 273 23.32 27.57 1.64
N GLN A 274 24.28 26.82 2.22
CA GLN A 274 25.70 26.96 1.87
C GLN A 274 26.06 26.26 0.54
N GLN A 275 25.38 25.16 0.18
CA GLN A 275 25.56 24.52 -1.14
C GLN A 275 24.97 25.34 -2.29
N GLN A 276 23.97 26.20 -2.04
CA GLN A 276 23.39 27.08 -3.07
C GLN A 276 24.20 28.36 -3.36
N LYS A 277 25.19 28.73 -2.53
CA LYS A 277 26.00 29.96 -2.74
C LYS A 277 27.17 29.80 -3.73
N VAL A 278 27.49 28.60 -4.21
CA VAL A 278 28.56 28.39 -5.20
C VAL A 278 28.08 28.53 -6.66
N SER A 279 26.78 28.38 -6.94
CA SER A 279 26.25 28.42 -8.32
C SER A 279 25.67 29.78 -8.76
N ALA A 280 25.62 30.79 -7.89
CA ALA A 280 24.92 32.06 -8.16
C ALA A 280 25.86 33.24 -8.50
N LYS A 281 26.86 33.02 -9.36
CA LYS A 281 27.67 34.10 -9.96
C LYS A 281 27.69 34.05 -11.49
N ALA A 282 26.51 33.91 -12.09
CA ALA A 282 26.29 34.29 -13.48
C ALA A 282 24.81 34.62 -13.70
N LYS A 283 24.57 35.87 -14.13
CA LYS A 283 23.33 36.49 -14.63
C LYS A 283 22.43 37.21 -13.62
N GLU A 284 22.80 38.47 -13.39
CA GLU A 284 21.90 39.60 -13.18
C GLU A 284 21.00 39.81 -14.42
N GLN A 285 19.67 39.75 -14.25
CA GLN A 285 18.70 40.88 -14.23
C GLN A 285 17.86 41.01 -15.54
N PRO A 286 16.65 41.64 -15.52
CA PRO A 286 15.70 41.81 -14.43
C PRO A 286 14.21 41.51 -14.80
N LYS A 287 13.43 41.38 -13.71
CA LYS A 287 11.98 41.14 -13.56
C LYS A 287 11.03 42.04 -14.40
N LYS A 288 9.90 41.44 -14.80
CA LYS A 288 8.59 42.12 -14.84
C LYS A 288 7.50 41.28 -14.18
N ALA A 289 6.64 41.95 -13.45
CA ALA A 289 5.61 41.43 -12.56
C ALA A 289 4.22 41.44 -13.19
N ALA A 290 3.39 40.45 -12.80
CA ALA A 290 1.92 40.42 -12.74
C ALA A 290 1.50 38.95 -12.53
N LYS A 291 0.42 38.53 -11.87
CA LYS A 291 -0.48 39.05 -10.82
C LYS A 291 -1.33 37.83 -10.40
N LYS A 292 -1.75 37.76 -9.13
CA LYS A 292 -2.66 36.74 -8.56
C LYS A 292 -4.06 36.72 -9.22
N GLN A 293 -4.64 35.51 -9.32
CA GLN A 293 -6.08 35.15 -9.18
C GLN A 293 -6.10 33.62 -8.99
N ALA A 294 -6.40 33.03 -7.83
CA ALA A 294 -7.65 32.96 -7.05
C ALA A 294 -8.79 32.14 -7.71
N SER A 295 -8.96 30.93 -7.14
CA SER A 295 -10.19 30.15 -6.90
C SER A 295 -11.03 29.65 -8.08
N ALA A 296 -11.06 28.33 -8.25
CA ALA A 296 -12.26 27.60 -8.66
C ALA A 296 -12.53 26.50 -7.62
N ALA A 297 -13.68 26.60 -6.97
CA ALA A 297 -14.11 25.74 -5.88
C ALA A 297 -14.57 24.37 -6.39
N SER A 298 -14.11 23.33 -5.69
CA SER A 298 -14.54 21.94 -5.77
C SER A 298 -16.03 21.80 -5.43
N VAL A 299 -16.83 21.29 -6.38
CA VAL A 299 -18.19 20.82 -6.10
C VAL A 299 -18.07 19.38 -5.58
N LYS A 300 -18.25 19.20 -4.27
CA LYS A 300 -18.40 17.88 -3.65
C LYS A 300 -19.71 17.26 -4.14
N ALA A 301 -19.62 16.17 -4.91
CA ALA A 301 -20.75 15.31 -5.22
C ALA A 301 -21.22 14.61 -3.92
N ALA A 302 -22.55 14.54 -3.74
CA ALA A 302 -23.15 13.83 -2.61
C ALA A 302 -22.89 12.32 -2.73
N PRO A 303 -22.67 11.60 -1.62
CA PRO A 303 -22.43 10.16 -1.67
C PRO A 303 -23.69 9.45 -2.16
N THR A 304 -23.61 8.84 -3.33
CA THR A 304 -24.63 7.91 -3.83
C THR A 304 -24.63 6.71 -2.88
N LYS A 305 -25.80 6.38 -2.33
CA LYS A 305 -25.97 5.14 -1.55
C LYS A 305 -25.92 3.97 -2.52
N THR A 306 -24.73 3.44 -2.78
CA THR A 306 -24.53 2.18 -3.47
C THR A 306 -24.71 1.06 -2.46
N ILE A 307 -25.52 0.05 -2.81
CA ILE A 307 -25.62 -1.20 -2.05
C ILE A 307 -24.75 -2.19 -2.79
N ARG A 308 -23.65 -2.60 -2.17
CA ARG A 308 -22.79 -3.65 -2.71
C ARG A 308 -23.52 -4.98 -2.61
N VAL A 309 -23.56 -5.71 -3.71
CA VAL A 309 -24.16 -7.03 -3.80
C VAL A 309 -23.04 -7.99 -4.15
N ASN A 310 -22.84 -9.02 -3.32
CA ASN A 310 -21.86 -10.08 -3.57
C ASN A 310 -22.14 -10.70 -4.96
N ILE A 311 -21.08 -10.81 -5.77
CA ILE A 311 -21.11 -11.23 -7.17
C ILE A 311 -21.67 -12.64 -7.33
N GLU A 312 -21.36 -13.55 -6.41
CA GLU A 312 -21.86 -14.93 -6.44
C GLU A 312 -23.39 -14.98 -6.32
N ARG A 313 -23.98 -14.01 -5.61
CA ARG A 313 -25.45 -13.93 -5.48
C ARG A 313 -26.10 -13.48 -6.78
N LEU A 314 -25.45 -12.65 -7.57
CA LEU A 314 -25.93 -12.26 -8.90
C LEU A 314 -25.86 -13.44 -9.87
N ASP A 315 -24.83 -14.29 -9.79
CA ASP A 315 -24.72 -15.49 -10.61
C ASP A 315 -25.78 -16.55 -10.24
N VAL A 316 -26.03 -16.77 -8.94
CA VAL A 316 -27.14 -17.62 -8.49
C VAL A 316 -28.48 -17.06 -8.96
N LEU A 317 -28.68 -15.75 -8.90
CA LEU A 317 -29.89 -15.10 -9.39
C LEU A 317 -30.06 -15.31 -10.91
N MET A 318 -28.98 -15.21 -11.68
CA MET A 318 -28.99 -15.50 -13.12
C MET A 318 -29.35 -16.95 -13.41
N ASN A 319 -28.78 -17.92 -12.69
CA ASN A 319 -29.11 -19.34 -12.87
C ASN A 319 -30.59 -19.62 -12.58
N LEU A 320 -31.12 -19.08 -11.47
CA LEU A 320 -32.55 -19.18 -11.15
C LEU A 320 -33.43 -18.52 -12.21
N PHE A 321 -32.95 -17.41 -12.78
CA PHE A 321 -33.64 -16.71 -13.83
C PHE A 321 -33.62 -17.48 -15.16
N GLU A 322 -32.52 -18.15 -15.50
CA GLU A 322 -32.42 -19.05 -16.65
C GLU A 322 -33.42 -20.20 -16.54
N GLU A 323 -33.55 -20.82 -15.37
CA GLU A 323 -34.59 -21.82 -15.11
C GLU A 323 -36.00 -21.24 -15.28
N LEU A 324 -36.25 -20.03 -14.77
CA LEU A 324 -37.53 -19.33 -14.94
C LEU A 324 -37.87 -19.07 -16.41
N VAL A 325 -36.88 -18.71 -17.24
CA VAL A 325 -37.07 -18.49 -18.67
C VAL A 325 -37.43 -19.80 -19.38
N ILE A 326 -36.82 -20.92 -18.99
CA ILE A 326 -37.15 -22.25 -19.52
C ILE A 326 -38.59 -22.63 -19.15
N ASP A 327 -38.97 -22.50 -17.88
CA ASP A 327 -40.32 -22.81 -17.41
C ASP A 327 -41.39 -21.90 -18.02
N ARG A 328 -41.06 -20.62 -18.23
CA ARG A 328 -41.89 -19.67 -18.98
C ARG A 328 -42.12 -20.14 -20.41
N GLY A 329 -41.07 -20.52 -21.14
CA GLY A 329 -41.19 -21.01 -22.52
C GLY A 329 -42.08 -22.25 -22.61
N ARG A 330 -41.97 -23.15 -21.62
CA ARG A 330 -42.85 -24.31 -21.51
C ARG A 330 -44.32 -23.93 -21.24
N LEU A 331 -44.57 -22.97 -20.33
CA LEU A 331 -45.92 -22.46 -20.07
C LEU A 331 -46.54 -21.81 -21.30
N GLU A 332 -45.74 -21.08 -22.08
CA GLU A 332 -46.16 -20.46 -23.33
C GLU A 332 -46.59 -21.52 -24.36
N GLN A 333 -45.80 -22.58 -24.52
CA GLN A 333 -46.17 -23.70 -25.40
C GLN A 333 -47.47 -24.39 -24.96
N ILE A 334 -47.61 -24.72 -23.67
CA ILE A 334 -48.83 -25.35 -23.13
C ILE A 334 -50.05 -24.44 -23.32
N SER A 335 -49.88 -23.13 -23.12
CA SER A 335 -50.94 -22.14 -23.32
C SER A 335 -51.38 -22.04 -24.79
N MET A 336 -50.43 -22.13 -25.73
CA MET A 336 -50.73 -22.19 -27.17
C MET A 336 -51.50 -23.47 -27.54
N GLU A 337 -51.15 -24.62 -26.97
CA GLU A 337 -51.81 -25.90 -27.20
C GLU A 337 -53.25 -25.94 -26.66
N LEU A 338 -53.47 -25.40 -25.45
CA LEU A 338 -54.78 -25.35 -24.79
C LEU A 338 -55.75 -24.35 -25.45
N LYS A 339 -55.26 -23.40 -26.25
CA LYS A 339 -56.04 -22.38 -26.95
C LYS A 339 -57.01 -21.61 -26.05
N ASN A 340 -56.64 -21.40 -24.78
CA ASN A 340 -57.41 -20.60 -23.85
C ASN A 340 -56.94 -19.13 -23.91
N PRO A 341 -57.79 -18.19 -24.37
CA PRO A 341 -57.39 -16.79 -24.54
C PRO A 341 -56.95 -16.10 -23.24
N GLU A 342 -57.61 -16.41 -22.12
CA GLU A 342 -57.31 -15.81 -20.81
C GLU A 342 -55.97 -16.31 -20.25
N LEU A 343 -55.65 -17.59 -20.50
CA LEU A 343 -54.34 -18.16 -20.17
C LEU A 343 -53.23 -17.58 -21.06
N GLN A 344 -53.50 -17.38 -22.35
CA GLN A 344 -52.54 -16.79 -23.29
C GLN A 344 -52.19 -15.35 -22.90
N GLU A 345 -53.19 -14.53 -22.58
CA GLU A 345 -52.97 -13.17 -22.10
C GLU A 345 -52.14 -13.14 -20.81
N THR A 346 -52.42 -14.06 -19.88
CA THR A 346 -51.68 -14.16 -18.61
C THR A 346 -50.23 -14.57 -18.82
N VAL A 347 -49.95 -15.56 -19.67
CA VAL A 347 -48.59 -16.00 -20.02
C VAL A 347 -47.84 -14.88 -20.75
N GLU A 348 -48.48 -14.17 -21.68
CA GLU A 348 -47.84 -13.05 -22.39
C GLU A 348 -47.44 -11.93 -21.42
N ARG A 349 -48.30 -11.62 -20.43
CA ARG A 349 -47.96 -10.68 -19.36
C ARG A 349 -46.79 -11.17 -18.51
N MET A 350 -46.78 -12.45 -18.12
CA MET A 350 -45.65 -13.06 -17.40
C MET A 350 -44.36 -12.98 -18.22
N SER A 351 -44.45 -13.14 -19.54
CA SER A 351 -43.30 -13.06 -20.44
C SER A 351 -42.69 -11.67 -20.55
N ARG A 352 -43.54 -10.63 -20.61
CA ARG A 352 -43.08 -9.25 -20.51
C ARG A 352 -42.36 -8.97 -19.19
N VAL A 353 -43.00 -9.29 -18.05
CA VAL A 353 -42.42 -9.05 -16.72
C VAL A 353 -41.10 -9.81 -16.51
N SER A 354 -41.04 -11.06 -16.97
CA SER A 354 -39.80 -11.84 -16.95
C SER A 354 -38.73 -11.17 -17.80
N SER A 355 -39.03 -10.73 -19.02
CA SER A 355 -38.04 -10.07 -19.88
C SER A 355 -37.54 -8.74 -19.28
N ASP A 356 -38.42 -7.97 -18.62
CA ASP A 356 -38.02 -6.75 -17.92
C ASP A 356 -37.09 -7.06 -16.74
N LEU A 357 -37.39 -8.11 -15.96
CA LEU A 357 -36.51 -8.60 -14.89
C LEU A 357 -35.15 -9.02 -15.44
N GLN A 358 -35.10 -9.73 -16.57
CA GLN A 358 -33.85 -10.12 -17.21
C GLN A 358 -32.97 -8.91 -17.53
N ASN A 359 -33.56 -7.89 -18.15
CA ASN A 359 -32.83 -6.68 -18.52
C ASN A 359 -32.28 -5.96 -17.29
N ILE A 360 -33.06 -5.87 -16.22
CA ILE A 360 -32.62 -5.24 -14.96
C ILE A 360 -31.45 -6.01 -14.36
N ILE A 361 -31.50 -7.35 -14.33
CA ILE A 361 -30.40 -8.18 -13.81
C ILE A 361 -29.14 -8.01 -14.68
N LEU A 362 -29.29 -8.02 -16.01
CA LEU A 362 -28.17 -7.79 -16.93
C LEU A 362 -27.54 -6.42 -16.70
N THR A 363 -28.33 -5.34 -16.58
CA THR A 363 -27.82 -4.00 -16.28
C THR A 363 -27.13 -3.94 -14.91
N MET A 364 -27.65 -4.65 -13.89
CA MET A 364 -26.99 -4.71 -12.58
C MET A 364 -25.64 -5.44 -12.61
N ARG A 365 -25.39 -6.29 -13.62
CA ARG A 365 -24.13 -7.05 -13.78
C ARG A 365 -23.10 -6.33 -14.66
N MET A 366 -23.49 -5.25 -15.33
CA MET A 366 -22.59 -4.52 -16.20
C MET A 366 -21.50 -3.80 -15.40
N VAL A 367 -20.26 -3.92 -15.87
CA VAL A 367 -19.08 -3.29 -15.28
C VAL A 367 -18.35 -2.51 -16.38
N PRO A 368 -17.72 -1.36 -16.08
CA PRO A 368 -16.86 -0.67 -17.04
C PRO A 368 -15.71 -1.57 -17.52
N ILE A 369 -15.46 -1.58 -18.84
CA ILE A 369 -14.35 -2.34 -19.43
C ILE A 369 -12.96 -1.80 -19.02
N ASP A 370 -12.88 -0.62 -18.40
CA ASP A 370 -11.61 -0.04 -17.93
C ASP A 370 -10.77 -1.02 -17.11
N THR A 371 -11.45 -1.90 -16.36
CA THR A 371 -10.85 -2.91 -15.49
C THR A 371 -9.86 -3.80 -16.23
N VAL A 372 -10.14 -4.14 -17.49
CA VAL A 372 -9.25 -4.94 -18.36
C VAL A 372 -8.13 -4.08 -18.96
N PHE A 373 -8.38 -2.79 -19.18
CA PHE A 373 -7.45 -1.87 -19.81
C PHE A 373 -6.36 -1.36 -18.88
N ASN A 374 -6.62 -1.30 -17.57
CA ASN A 374 -5.68 -0.75 -16.58
C ASN A 374 -4.31 -1.48 -16.57
N ARG A 375 -4.28 -2.78 -16.91
CA ARG A 375 -3.05 -3.59 -16.98
C ARG A 375 -2.26 -3.45 -18.29
N PHE A 376 -2.87 -2.95 -19.37
CA PHE A 376 -2.22 -2.90 -20.69
C PHE A 376 -1.06 -1.90 -20.81
N PRO A 377 -1.11 -0.68 -20.25
CA PRO A 377 -0.01 0.28 -20.36
C PRO A 377 1.34 -0.26 -19.85
N ARG A 378 1.33 -1.02 -18.75
CA ARG A 378 2.54 -1.62 -18.18
C ARG A 378 3.08 -2.73 -19.08
N MET A 379 2.21 -3.64 -19.50
CA MET A 379 2.56 -4.74 -20.40
C MET A 379 3.15 -4.20 -21.72
N ILE A 380 2.55 -3.16 -22.30
CA ILE A 380 3.01 -2.53 -23.54
C ILE A 380 4.38 -1.87 -23.34
N ARG A 381 4.60 -1.16 -22.22
CA ARG A 381 5.91 -0.58 -21.87
C ARG A 381 7.00 -1.64 -21.78
N GLN A 382 6.72 -2.77 -21.14
CA GLN A 382 7.68 -3.87 -21.01
C GLN A 382 8.02 -4.49 -22.37
N LEU A 383 7.02 -4.83 -23.18
CA LEU A 383 7.20 -5.32 -24.56
C LEU A 383 7.98 -4.33 -25.43
N ALA A 384 7.68 -3.03 -25.32
CA ALA A 384 8.37 -1.99 -26.07
C ALA A 384 9.86 -1.92 -25.70
N ARG A 385 10.20 -2.03 -24.40
CA ARG A 385 11.61 -2.09 -23.94
C ARG A 385 12.32 -3.34 -24.46
N ASP A 386 11.69 -4.51 -24.34
CA ASP A 386 12.28 -5.79 -24.77
C ASP A 386 12.59 -5.80 -26.27
N LEU A 387 11.70 -5.22 -27.07
CA LEU A 387 11.83 -5.15 -28.53
C LEU A 387 12.60 -3.93 -29.02
N LYS A 388 13.01 -3.03 -28.11
CA LYS A 388 13.68 -1.75 -28.38
C LYS A 388 12.87 -0.88 -29.37
N LYS A 389 11.56 -0.78 -29.12
CA LYS A 389 10.61 0.05 -29.88
C LYS A 389 10.08 1.17 -28.99
N GLU A 390 9.70 2.29 -29.59
CA GLU A 390 9.05 3.40 -28.89
C GLU A 390 7.57 3.40 -29.28
N VAL A 391 6.67 3.28 -28.29
CA VAL A 391 5.22 3.10 -28.49
C VAL A 391 4.45 4.01 -27.53
N ASN A 392 3.49 4.76 -28.06
CA ASN A 392 2.50 5.52 -27.31
C ASN A 392 1.16 4.78 -27.34
N VAL A 393 0.48 4.65 -26.20
CA VAL A 393 -0.76 3.87 -26.07
C VAL A 393 -1.93 4.81 -25.85
N GLU A 394 -2.93 4.74 -26.73
CA GLU A 394 -4.18 5.47 -26.60
C GLU A 394 -5.36 4.49 -26.43
N ILE A 395 -6.10 4.62 -25.33
CA ILE A 395 -7.28 3.80 -25.03
C ILE A 395 -8.51 4.71 -25.10
N ILE A 396 -9.47 4.36 -25.96
CA ILE A 396 -10.69 5.14 -26.21
C ILE A 396 -11.89 4.24 -25.90
N GLY A 397 -12.86 4.76 -25.12
CA GLY A 397 -14.10 4.05 -24.79
C GLY A 397 -13.99 3.11 -23.59
N ALA A 398 -13.05 3.35 -22.67
CA ALA A 398 -12.86 2.58 -21.44
C ALA A 398 -14.08 2.63 -20.49
N ASP A 399 -14.91 3.65 -20.64
CA ASP A 399 -16.17 3.87 -19.93
C ASP A 399 -17.33 2.99 -20.43
N THR A 400 -17.13 2.19 -21.47
CA THR A 400 -18.17 1.29 -22.00
C THR A 400 -18.50 0.19 -21.00
N GLU A 401 -19.76 0.10 -20.61
CA GLU A 401 -20.30 -0.93 -19.72
C GLU A 401 -20.52 -2.25 -20.48
N LEU A 402 -19.97 -3.35 -19.95
CA LEU A 402 -20.05 -4.70 -20.52
C LEU A 402 -20.36 -5.73 -19.44
N ASP A 403 -20.92 -6.88 -19.86
CA ASP A 403 -21.14 -8.00 -18.95
C ASP A 403 -19.79 -8.54 -18.45
N ARG A 404 -19.69 -8.77 -17.14
CA ARG A 404 -18.46 -9.25 -16.50
C ARG A 404 -17.88 -10.52 -17.12
N THR A 405 -18.70 -11.49 -17.50
CA THR A 405 -18.17 -12.72 -18.13
C THR A 405 -17.51 -12.43 -19.46
N VAL A 406 -18.03 -11.45 -20.19
CA VAL A 406 -17.42 -11.00 -21.45
C VAL A 406 -16.11 -10.27 -21.18
N ILE A 407 -16.03 -9.48 -20.10
CA ILE A 407 -14.80 -8.78 -19.68
C ILE A 407 -13.69 -9.79 -19.35
N ASP A 408 -14.01 -10.82 -18.56
CA ASP A 408 -13.06 -11.87 -18.16
C ASP A 408 -12.53 -12.65 -19.37
N GLU A 409 -13.40 -12.98 -20.33
CA GLU A 409 -13.04 -13.76 -21.53
C GLU A 409 -12.32 -12.93 -22.61
N ILE A 410 -12.58 -11.63 -22.71
CA ILE A 410 -11.97 -10.75 -23.73
C ILE A 410 -10.52 -10.36 -23.37
N GLY A 411 -10.16 -10.43 -22.09
CA GLY A 411 -8.86 -9.99 -21.58
C GLY A 411 -7.66 -10.61 -22.28
N ASP A 412 -7.58 -11.94 -22.35
CA ASP A 412 -6.46 -12.68 -22.93
C ASP A 412 -6.35 -12.52 -24.46
N PRO A 413 -7.46 -12.61 -25.23
CA PRO A 413 -7.45 -12.26 -26.65
C PRO A 413 -6.90 -10.86 -26.94
N LEU A 414 -7.28 -9.85 -26.14
CA LEU A 414 -6.76 -8.48 -26.31
C LEU A 414 -5.26 -8.40 -26.04
N VAL A 415 -4.77 -9.07 -24.99
CA VAL A 415 -3.33 -9.17 -24.72
C VAL A 415 -2.58 -9.74 -25.92
N HIS A 416 -3.12 -10.81 -26.50
CA HIS A 416 -2.51 -11.44 -27.67
C HIS A 416 -2.49 -10.50 -28.90
N LEU A 417 -3.58 -9.78 -29.14
CA LEU A 417 -3.66 -8.80 -30.23
C LEU A 417 -2.68 -7.64 -30.04
N ILE A 418 -2.57 -7.11 -28.82
CA ILE A 418 -1.63 -6.03 -28.48
C ILE A 418 -0.19 -6.50 -28.67
N ARG A 419 0.15 -7.71 -28.20
CA ARG A 419 1.48 -8.29 -28.39
C ARG A 419 1.82 -8.40 -29.88
N ASN A 420 0.93 -8.97 -30.69
CA ASN A 420 1.14 -9.09 -32.14
C ASN A 420 1.30 -7.72 -32.82
N ALA A 421 0.52 -6.71 -32.39
CA ALA A 421 0.64 -5.35 -32.90
C ALA A 421 2.00 -4.72 -32.58
N ILE A 422 2.54 -4.95 -31.38
CA ILE A 422 3.86 -4.41 -31.00
C ILE A 422 4.99 -5.23 -31.63
N ASP A 423 4.92 -6.55 -31.62
CA ASP A 423 5.93 -7.46 -32.18
C ASP A 423 6.11 -7.26 -33.69
N HIS A 424 5.00 -7.20 -34.42
CA HIS A 424 5.01 -7.22 -35.89
C HIS A 424 4.44 -5.95 -36.54
N GLY A 425 3.58 -5.22 -35.86
CA GLY A 425 2.91 -4.04 -36.42
C GLY A 425 3.72 -2.74 -36.33
N ILE A 426 4.59 -2.60 -35.32
CA ILE A 426 5.42 -1.39 -35.13
C ILE A 426 6.86 -1.65 -35.58
N GLU A 427 7.39 -0.82 -36.48
CA GLU A 427 8.79 -0.89 -36.91
C GLU A 427 9.74 -0.26 -35.88
N LYS A 428 11.05 -0.53 -35.96
CA LYS A 428 12.03 0.09 -35.06
C LYS A 428 12.10 1.61 -35.27
N PRO A 429 12.46 2.41 -34.24
CA PRO A 429 12.50 3.88 -34.34
C PRO A 429 13.32 4.39 -35.54
N GLU A 430 14.46 3.75 -35.83
CA GLU A 430 15.32 4.10 -36.96
C GLU A 430 14.65 3.85 -38.32
N ASP A 431 13.90 2.77 -38.45
CA ASP A 431 13.23 2.39 -39.70
C ASP A 431 11.98 3.24 -39.93
N ARG A 432 11.29 3.64 -38.85
CA ARG A 432 10.17 4.60 -38.90
C ARG A 432 10.62 5.97 -39.38
N LEU A 433 11.75 6.48 -38.86
CA LEU A 433 12.33 7.75 -39.32
C LEU A 433 12.77 7.68 -40.78
N LYS A 434 13.36 6.57 -41.23
CA LYS A 434 13.69 6.36 -42.66
C LYS A 434 12.45 6.33 -43.56
N ALA A 435 11.33 5.82 -43.05
CA ALA A 435 10.04 5.80 -43.73
C ALA A 435 9.26 7.12 -43.62
N GLY A 436 9.81 8.15 -42.95
CA GLY A 436 9.16 9.45 -42.76
C GLY A 436 8.03 9.45 -41.73
N LYS A 437 7.92 8.42 -40.90
CA LYS A 437 6.94 8.30 -39.82
C LYS A 437 7.48 8.92 -38.51
N PRO A 438 6.60 9.28 -37.56
CA PRO A 438 7.02 9.63 -36.20
C PRO A 438 7.85 8.50 -35.57
N ARG A 439 8.81 8.90 -34.72
CA ARG A 439 9.73 7.99 -34.03
C ARG A 439 8.98 6.98 -33.15
N GLU A 440 7.92 7.46 -32.48
CA GLU A 440 6.97 6.64 -31.73
C GLU A 440 5.92 5.99 -32.66
N GLY A 441 5.59 4.73 -32.38
CA GLY A 441 4.39 4.07 -32.87
C GLY A 441 3.19 4.43 -32.02
N THR A 442 1.99 4.46 -32.61
CA THR A 442 0.71 4.64 -31.90
C THR A 442 -0.17 3.46 -32.23
#